data_AF-Q0V9C8-F1
#
_entry.id   AF-Q0V9C8-F1
#
_cell.length_a   1.000
_cell.length_b   1.000
_cell.length_c   1.000
_cell.angle_alpha   90.00
_cell.angle_beta   90.00
_cell.angle_gamma   90.00
#
_symmetry.space_group_name_H-M   'P 1'
#
loop_
_entity.id
_entity.type
_entity.pdbx_description
1 polymer ?
#
loop_
_entity_poly.entity_id
_entity_poly.type
_entity_poly.pdbx_seq_one_letter_code
_entity_poly.pdbx_strand_id
1 'polypeptide(L)'
;MAEQVTEATASGVFCSRILNMVNSEDVNAIILAQRHMLDRFEKTNEMLLNFNGLSNTRLQQMSDRFAHHTRTLVEMKKDLDIIFRRIRMLKGKLAKQYPESFNNVHESPILEDDDDFDPTPRSAATTIATSEQSTESCDTSPSIISPAMSQDFEDLSQAPSDTPSVNGQILTDEEVVHED
;
A
#
# COMPACT_ATOMS: atom_id res chain seq x y z
N MET A 1 -79.53 6.62 -14.75
CA MET A 1 -79.01 5.67 -15.75
C MET A 1 -78.81 6.46 -17.05
N ALA A 2 -77.62 7.01 -17.25
CA ALA A 2 -77.24 7.67 -18.50
C ALA A 2 -75.77 7.27 -18.74
N GLU A 3 -75.61 6.05 -19.24
CA GLU A 3 -74.33 5.50 -19.64
C GLU A 3 -74.00 6.10 -21.00
N GLN A 4 -73.28 7.22 -20.99
CA GLN A 4 -72.70 7.82 -22.19
C GLN A 4 -71.62 6.86 -22.69
N VAL A 5 -72.00 6.00 -23.63
CA VAL A 5 -71.09 5.31 -24.52
C VAL A 5 -70.44 6.38 -25.40
N THR A 6 -69.32 6.93 -24.95
CA THR A 6 -68.49 7.83 -25.74
C THR A 6 -67.86 7.03 -26.87
N GLU A 7 -68.43 7.13 -28.07
CA GLU A 7 -67.86 6.57 -29.29
C GLU A 7 -66.45 7.11 -29.50
N ALA A 8 -65.45 6.22 -29.54
CA ALA A 8 -64.05 6.61 -29.65
C ALA A 8 -63.79 7.22 -31.03
N THR A 9 -63.57 8.54 -31.08
CA THR A 9 -63.14 9.24 -32.30
C THR A 9 -61.84 8.63 -32.83
N ALA A 10 -61.64 8.58 -34.15
CA ALA A 10 -60.42 8.05 -34.77
C ALA A 10 -59.13 8.67 -34.19
N SER A 11 -59.15 9.97 -33.89
CA SER A 11 -58.05 10.67 -33.20
C SER A 11 -57.84 10.18 -31.76
N GLY A 12 -58.90 9.91 -31.02
CA GLY A 12 -58.84 9.36 -29.66
C GLY A 12 -58.24 7.95 -29.64
N VAL A 13 -58.60 7.11 -30.61
CA VAL A 13 -57.98 5.78 -30.78
C VAL A 13 -56.49 5.91 -31.09
N PHE A 14 -56.11 6.82 -32.00
CA PHE A 14 -54.71 7.07 -32.35
C PHE A 14 -53.88 7.57 -31.15
N CYS A 15 -54.37 8.58 -30.42
CA CYS A 15 -53.71 9.09 -29.21
C CYS A 15 -53.56 8.00 -28.14
N SER A 16 -54.60 7.18 -27.92
CA SER A 16 -54.53 6.05 -27.00
C SER A 16 -53.47 5.02 -27.40
N ARG A 17 -53.33 4.72 -28.71
CA ARG A 17 -52.27 3.83 -29.21
C ARG A 17 -50.86 4.39 -28.97
N ILE A 18 -50.65 5.69 -29.19
CA ILE A 18 -49.36 6.34 -28.92
C ILE A 18 -49.05 6.33 -27.41
N LEU A 19 -50.03 6.65 -26.56
CA LEU A 19 -49.85 6.66 -25.11
C LEU A 19 -49.53 5.27 -24.55
N ASN A 20 -50.09 4.21 -25.14
CA ASN A 20 -49.85 2.82 -24.74
C ASN A 20 -48.60 2.20 -25.40
N MET A 21 -47.90 2.92 -26.27
CA MET A 21 -46.70 2.41 -26.93
C MET A 21 -45.52 2.25 -25.95
N VAL A 22 -45.49 3.05 -24.89
CA VAL A 22 -44.52 2.92 -23.81
C VAL A 22 -45.15 2.12 -22.68
N ASN A 23 -44.59 0.94 -22.41
CA ASN A 23 -45.00 0.15 -21.27
C ASN A 23 -44.46 0.79 -19.98
N SER A 24 -45.33 1.46 -19.22
CA SER A 24 -44.95 2.09 -17.95
C SER A 24 -44.38 1.11 -16.92
N GLU A 25 -44.77 -0.17 -16.97
CA GLU A 25 -44.24 -1.20 -16.07
C GLU A 25 -42.77 -1.52 -16.39
N ASP A 26 -42.45 -1.67 -17.68
CA ASP A 26 -41.06 -1.90 -18.12
C ASP A 26 -40.16 -0.70 -17.78
N VAL A 27 -40.69 0.53 -17.94
CA VAL A 27 -39.97 1.75 -17.55
C VAL A 27 -39.68 1.75 -16.05
N ASN A 28 -40.66 1.42 -15.20
CA ASN A 28 -40.47 1.33 -13.76
C ASN A 28 -39.47 0.22 -13.37
N ALA A 29 -39.51 -0.93 -14.05
CA ALA A 29 -38.56 -2.02 -13.84
C ALA A 29 -37.12 -1.60 -14.19
N ILE A 30 -36.93 -0.86 -15.30
CA ILE A 30 -35.62 -0.29 -15.69
C ILE A 30 -35.13 0.69 -14.63
N ILE A 31 -35.99 1.60 -14.16
CA ILE A 31 -35.64 2.58 -13.11
C ILE A 31 -35.21 1.86 -11.84
N LEU A 32 -35.92 0.81 -11.43
CA LEU A 32 -35.58 0.02 -10.25
C LEU A 32 -34.23 -0.69 -10.42
N ALA A 33 -33.98 -1.29 -11.58
CA ALA A 33 -32.72 -1.94 -11.90
C ALA A 33 -31.54 -0.95 -11.88
N GLN A 34 -31.72 0.24 -12.44
CA GLN A 34 -30.72 1.30 -12.45
C GLN A 34 -30.41 1.82 -11.03
N ARG A 35 -31.44 2.03 -10.20
CA ARG A 35 -31.25 2.41 -8.79
C ARG A 35 -30.48 1.36 -8.01
N HIS A 36 -30.80 0.08 -8.20
CA HIS A 36 -30.07 -1.01 -7.58
C HIS A 36 -28.61 -1.09 -8.05
N MET A 37 -28.35 -0.87 -9.35
CA MET A 37 -26.97 -0.79 -9.87
C MET A 37 -26.19 0.38 -9.26
N LEU A 38 -26.81 1.55 -9.12
CA LEU A 38 -26.18 2.72 -8.51
C LEU A 38 -25.74 2.45 -7.06
N ASP A 39 -26.63 1.88 -6.23
CA ASP A 39 -26.30 1.50 -4.84
C ASP A 39 -25.12 0.49 -4.78
N ARG A 40 -25.07 -0.48 -5.71
CA ARG A 40 -23.95 -1.41 -5.78
C ARG A 40 -22.65 -0.74 -6.21
N PHE A 41 -22.69 0.20 -7.15
CA PHE A 41 -21.51 0.94 -7.58
C PHE A 41 -20.97 1.83 -6.47
N GLU A 42 -21.84 2.49 -5.71
CA GLU A 42 -21.45 3.31 -4.56
C GLU A 42 -20.74 2.46 -3.49
N LYS A 43 -21.31 1.32 -3.11
CA LYS A 43 -20.69 0.39 -2.15
C LYS A 43 -19.34 -0.15 -2.64
N THR A 44 -19.24 -0.47 -3.93
CA THR A 44 -17.98 -0.95 -4.52
C THR A 44 -16.92 0.15 -4.54
N ASN A 45 -17.30 1.38 -4.88
CA ASN A 45 -16.40 2.53 -4.86
C ASN A 45 -15.92 2.85 -3.44
N GLU A 46 -16.79 2.79 -2.44
CA GLU A 46 -16.41 2.96 -1.04
C GLU A 46 -15.40 1.90 -0.59
N MET A 47 -15.65 0.63 -0.94
CA MET A 47 -14.73 -0.47 -0.64
C MET A 47 -13.37 -0.28 -1.31
N LEU A 48 -13.35 0.17 -2.57
CA LEU A 48 -12.10 0.46 -3.30
C LEU A 48 -11.34 1.63 -2.69
N LEU A 49 -12.03 2.70 -2.27
CA LEU A 49 -11.41 3.83 -1.58
C LEU A 49 -10.80 3.40 -0.25
N ASN A 50 -11.51 2.58 0.53
CA ASN A 50 -11.00 2.02 1.78
C ASN A 50 -9.77 1.12 1.54
N PHE A 51 -9.87 0.22 0.55
CA PHE A 51 -8.77 -0.66 0.18
C PHE A 51 -7.53 0.13 -0.25
N ASN A 52 -7.68 1.15 -1.09
CA ASN A 52 -6.58 2.00 -1.52
C ASN A 52 -5.95 2.75 -0.33
N GLY A 53 -6.75 3.28 0.59
CA GLY A 53 -6.26 3.92 1.81
C GLY A 53 -5.48 2.96 2.72
N LEU A 54 -6.00 1.75 2.92
CA LEU A 54 -5.35 0.71 3.72
C LEU A 54 -4.04 0.23 3.07
N SER A 55 -4.09 -0.05 1.77
CA SER A 55 -2.94 -0.47 0.97
C SER A 55 -1.83 0.58 1.00
N ASN A 56 -2.17 1.86 0.82
CA ASN A 56 -1.22 2.96 0.90
C ASN A 56 -0.59 3.09 2.30
N THR A 57 -1.38 2.95 3.36
CA THR A 57 -0.87 2.96 4.75
C THR A 57 0.11 1.82 4.99
N ARG A 58 -0.20 0.60 4.53
CA ARG A 58 0.69 -0.56 4.64
C ARG A 58 1.98 -0.38 3.84
N LEU A 59 1.87 0.18 2.64
CA LEU A 59 3.03 0.50 1.79
C LEU A 59 3.94 1.51 2.49
N GLN A 60 3.38 2.59 3.07
CA GLN A 60 4.16 3.60 3.78
C GLN A 60 4.90 3.00 4.99
N GLN A 61 4.21 2.20 5.80
CA GLN A 61 4.83 1.49 6.94
C GLN A 61 6.00 0.60 6.52
N MET A 62 5.85 -0.14 5.43
CA MET A 62 6.92 -0.99 4.91
C MET A 62 8.07 -0.15 4.34
N SER A 63 7.77 0.92 3.62
CA SER A 63 8.77 1.84 3.05
C SER A 63 9.62 2.50 4.14
N ASP A 64 8.98 2.95 5.24
CA ASP A 64 9.67 3.55 6.38
C ASP A 64 10.60 2.54 7.08
N ARG A 65 10.14 1.30 7.31
CA ARG A 65 10.97 0.22 7.87
C ARG A 65 12.14 -0.13 6.96
N PHE A 66 11.89 -0.24 5.66
CA PHE A 66 12.93 -0.54 4.67
C PHE A 66 14.00 0.56 4.62
N ALA A 67 13.58 1.84 4.63
CA ALA A 67 14.47 2.98 4.69
C ALA A 67 15.29 2.99 5.99
N HIS A 68 14.67 2.66 7.12
CA HIS A 68 15.35 2.53 8.41
C HIS A 68 16.42 1.43 8.38
N HIS A 69 16.07 0.21 7.95
CA HIS A 69 17.03 -0.90 7.83
C HIS A 69 18.18 -0.57 6.88
N THR A 70 17.90 0.06 5.74
CA THR A 70 18.93 0.52 4.81
C THR A 70 19.89 1.52 5.48
N ARG A 71 19.37 2.47 6.25
CA ARG A 71 20.20 3.44 7.00
C ARG A 71 21.09 2.74 8.02
N THR A 72 20.54 1.80 8.81
CA THR A 72 21.31 1.02 9.78
C THR A 72 22.44 0.25 9.12
N LEU A 73 22.20 -0.42 7.99
CA LEU A 73 23.25 -1.12 7.24
C LEU A 73 24.35 -0.16 6.76
N VAL A 74 23.99 1.03 6.30
CA VAL A 74 24.97 2.06 5.89
C VAL A 74 25.79 2.58 7.07
N GLU A 75 25.19 2.75 8.24
CA GLU A 75 25.88 3.14 9.48
C GLU A 75 26.85 2.04 9.94
N MET A 76 26.40 0.79 10.00
CA MET A 76 27.26 -0.36 10.31
C MET A 76 28.45 -0.48 9.36
N LYS A 77 28.24 -0.24 8.05
CA LYS A 77 29.33 -0.18 7.07
C LYS A 77 30.34 0.91 7.42
N LYS A 78 29.89 2.12 7.78
CA LYS A 78 30.78 3.22 8.18
C LYS A 78 31.58 2.87 9.43
N ASP A 79 30.95 2.22 10.40
CA ASP A 79 31.61 1.78 11.63
C ASP A 79 32.71 0.76 11.32
N LEU A 80 32.44 -0.22 10.46
CA LEU A 80 33.45 -1.17 9.99
C LEU A 80 34.60 -0.45 9.26
N ASP A 81 34.29 0.49 8.36
CA ASP A 81 35.31 1.28 7.65
C ASP A 81 36.23 2.04 8.64
N ILE A 82 35.66 2.58 9.73
CA ILE A 82 36.41 3.25 10.81
C ILE A 82 37.25 2.26 11.61
N ILE A 83 36.68 1.12 12.02
CA ILE A 83 37.36 0.07 12.78
C ILE A 83 38.56 -0.45 11.99
N PHE A 84 38.39 -0.84 10.73
CA PHE A 84 39.48 -1.33 9.89
C PHE A 84 40.55 -0.27 9.65
N ARG A 85 40.17 1.01 9.48
CA ARG A 85 41.13 2.12 9.39
C ARG A 85 41.95 2.25 10.68
N ARG A 86 41.32 2.17 11.85
CA ARG A 86 41.98 2.26 13.15
C ARG A 86 42.92 1.07 13.40
N ILE A 87 42.49 -0.14 13.07
CA ILE A 87 43.35 -1.34 13.11
C ILE A 87 44.58 -1.14 12.22
N ARG A 88 44.39 -0.70 10.97
CA ARG A 88 45.51 -0.44 10.03
C ARG A 88 46.48 0.61 10.57
N MET A 89 45.98 1.70 11.17
CA MET A 89 46.82 2.72 11.81
C MET A 89 47.60 2.17 13.01
N LEU A 90 46.96 1.36 13.87
CA LEU A 90 47.61 0.75 15.03
C LEU A 90 48.68 -0.26 14.62
N LYS A 91 48.38 -1.17 13.67
CA LYS A 91 49.37 -2.07 13.07
C LYS A 91 50.56 -1.28 12.50
N GLY A 92 50.31 -0.21 11.75
CA GLY A 92 51.34 0.64 11.19
C GLY A 92 52.20 1.39 12.23
N LYS A 93 51.61 1.79 13.38
CA LYS A 93 52.37 2.37 14.50
C LYS A 93 53.21 1.33 15.22
N LEU A 94 52.66 0.14 15.47
CA LEU A 94 53.35 -0.95 16.17
C LEU A 94 54.57 -1.45 15.37
N ALA A 95 54.41 -1.63 14.05
CA ALA A 95 55.48 -2.02 13.14
C ALA A 95 56.64 -1.00 13.11
N LYS A 96 56.35 0.30 13.30
CA LYS A 96 57.37 1.36 13.33
C LYS A 96 58.08 1.48 14.68
N GLN A 97 57.36 1.29 15.79
CA GLN A 97 57.92 1.48 17.14
C GLN A 97 58.64 0.23 17.67
N TYR A 98 58.18 -0.97 17.29
CA TYR A 98 58.70 -2.25 17.80
C TYR A 98 58.87 -3.26 16.65
N PRO A 99 59.81 -3.03 15.71
CA PRO A 99 59.94 -3.85 14.51
C PRO A 99 60.20 -5.33 14.83
N GLU A 100 61.13 -5.61 15.74
CA GLU A 100 61.46 -6.99 16.14
C GLU A 100 60.26 -7.72 16.77
N SER A 101 59.56 -7.05 17.70
CA SER A 101 58.40 -7.64 18.37
C SER A 101 57.22 -7.84 17.41
N PHE A 102 57.01 -6.91 16.46
CA PHE A 102 55.93 -7.00 15.49
C PHE A 102 56.15 -8.12 14.47
N ASN A 103 57.40 -8.32 14.01
CA ASN A 103 57.75 -9.38 13.06
C ASN A 103 57.67 -10.78 13.68
N ASN A 104 57.83 -10.90 15.00
CA ASN A 104 57.73 -12.18 15.73
C ASN A 104 56.30 -12.64 15.98
N VAL A 105 55.28 -11.85 15.60
CA VAL A 105 53.89 -12.27 15.67
C VAL A 105 53.60 -13.22 14.50
N HIS A 106 53.66 -14.53 14.76
CA HIS A 106 53.05 -15.50 13.86
C HIS A 106 51.56 -15.18 13.76
N GLU A 107 51.13 -14.68 12.61
CA GLU A 107 49.72 -14.65 12.23
C GLU A 107 49.23 -16.09 12.37
N SER A 108 48.49 -16.37 13.44
CA SER A 108 47.83 -17.66 13.58
C SER A 108 47.01 -17.86 12.31
N PRO A 109 47.03 -19.06 11.69
CA PRO A 109 46.20 -19.30 10.54
C PRO A 109 44.78 -18.98 10.98
N ILE A 110 44.19 -17.95 10.37
CA ILE A 110 42.76 -17.77 10.38
C ILE A 110 42.27 -19.11 9.84
N LEU A 111 41.68 -19.94 10.69
CA LEU A 111 41.10 -21.19 10.25
C LEU A 111 40.05 -20.79 9.23
N GLU A 112 40.33 -21.08 7.97
CA GLU A 112 39.38 -21.09 6.86
C GLU A 112 38.39 -22.24 7.12
N ASP A 113 37.63 -22.15 8.22
CA ASP A 113 36.45 -22.97 8.49
C ASP A 113 35.24 -22.06 8.20
N ASP A 114 34.64 -22.25 7.01
CA ASP A 114 33.27 -21.87 6.59
C ASP A 114 33.12 -21.29 5.15
N ASP A 115 33.99 -21.64 4.20
CA ASP A 115 33.73 -21.43 2.76
C ASP A 115 32.93 -22.59 2.13
N ASP A 116 31.82 -23.01 2.75
CA ASP A 116 30.75 -23.76 2.08
C ASP A 116 29.68 -22.78 1.53
N PHE A 117 30.16 -21.67 0.95
CA PHE A 117 29.31 -20.72 0.24
C PHE A 117 29.02 -21.27 -1.16
N ASP A 118 27.94 -22.04 -1.28
CA ASP A 118 27.37 -22.42 -2.59
C ASP A 118 27.14 -21.13 -3.40
N PRO A 119 27.78 -20.96 -4.58
CA PRO A 119 27.56 -19.79 -5.39
C PRO A 119 26.11 -19.84 -5.89
N THR A 120 25.22 -19.08 -5.24
CA THR A 120 23.86 -18.86 -5.74
C THR A 120 23.97 -18.48 -7.22
N PRO A 121 23.34 -19.24 -8.14
CA PRO A 121 23.46 -18.95 -9.56
C PRO A 121 22.88 -17.55 -9.76
N ARG A 122 23.71 -16.68 -10.32
CA ARG A 122 23.38 -15.31 -10.71
C ARG A 122 22.06 -15.33 -11.48
N SER A 123 20.93 -15.06 -10.79
CA SER A 123 19.63 -14.91 -11.43
C SER A 123 19.78 -13.79 -12.43
N ALA A 124 19.75 -14.17 -13.71
CA ALA A 124 19.77 -13.27 -14.82
C ALA A 124 18.73 -12.18 -14.58
N ALA A 125 19.19 -10.93 -14.63
CA ALA A 125 18.34 -9.76 -14.62
C ALA A 125 17.17 -10.00 -15.57
N THR A 126 15.98 -10.11 -14.99
CA THR A 126 14.71 -10.14 -15.71
C THR A 126 14.56 -8.78 -16.41
N THR A 127 15.01 -8.73 -17.66
CA THR A 127 14.64 -7.67 -18.60
C THR A 127 13.13 -7.75 -18.77
N ILE A 128 12.44 -6.69 -18.37
CA ILE A 128 11.02 -6.47 -18.61
C ILE A 128 10.85 -6.33 -20.13
N ALA A 129 10.55 -7.43 -20.81
CA ALA A 129 10.03 -7.41 -22.17
C ALA A 129 8.49 -7.45 -22.08
N THR A 130 7.88 -6.29 -22.29
CA THR A 130 6.46 -6.15 -22.59
C THR A 130 6.17 -6.94 -23.87
N SER A 131 5.59 -8.12 -23.75
CA SER A 131 5.05 -8.87 -24.88
C SER A 131 3.60 -9.22 -24.59
N GLU A 132 2.73 -8.51 -25.28
CA GLU A 132 1.28 -8.65 -25.26
C GLU A 132 0.94 -9.92 -26.04
N GLN A 133 0.57 -11.01 -25.35
CA GLN A 133 -0.18 -12.08 -25.98
C GLN A 133 -1.08 -12.79 -24.96
N SER A 134 -2.38 -12.61 -25.19
CA SER A 134 -3.49 -13.36 -24.61
C SER A 134 -3.25 -14.87 -24.64
N THR A 135 -3.60 -15.59 -23.57
CA THR A 135 -4.79 -16.47 -23.46
C THR A 135 -4.70 -17.37 -22.23
N GLU A 136 -5.88 -17.66 -21.66
CA GLU A 136 -6.23 -18.91 -20.98
C GLU A 136 -6.09 -19.02 -19.45
N SER A 137 -7.22 -18.73 -18.79
CA SER A 137 -7.83 -19.37 -17.62
C SER A 137 -6.96 -19.94 -16.48
N CYS A 138 -7.14 -19.37 -15.29
CA CYS A 138 -7.12 -20.11 -14.03
C CYS A 138 -8.17 -19.51 -13.07
N ASP A 139 -9.27 -20.25 -12.92
CA ASP A 139 -10.30 -20.07 -11.90
C ASP A 139 -9.73 -20.54 -10.55
N THR A 140 -9.48 -19.61 -9.62
CA THR A 140 -9.24 -19.95 -8.21
C THR A 140 -9.67 -18.77 -7.34
N SER A 141 -10.86 -18.88 -6.75
CA SER A 141 -11.42 -17.95 -5.77
C SER A 141 -10.53 -17.85 -4.52
N PRO A 142 -10.32 -16.66 -3.92
CA PRO A 142 -9.57 -16.57 -2.67
C PRO A 142 -10.47 -16.86 -1.48
N SER A 143 -9.99 -17.76 -0.62
CA SER A 143 -10.58 -18.10 0.67
C SER A 143 -10.71 -16.88 1.59
N ILE A 144 -11.83 -16.83 2.29
CA ILE A 144 -12.21 -15.88 3.34
C ILE A 144 -11.10 -15.79 4.39
N ILE A 145 -10.54 -14.58 4.58
CA ILE A 145 -9.66 -14.26 5.71
C ILE A 145 -10.54 -14.08 6.95
N SER A 146 -10.58 -15.10 7.80
CA SER A 146 -11.05 -15.00 9.19
C SER A 146 -9.90 -14.43 10.05
N PRO A 147 -10.08 -13.30 10.77
CA PRO A 147 -9.13 -12.89 11.78
C PRO A 147 -9.50 -13.56 13.11
N ALA A 148 -8.77 -14.62 13.47
CA ALA A 148 -8.83 -15.22 14.80
C ALA A 148 -7.49 -14.99 15.52
N MET A 149 -7.53 -14.04 16.45
CA MET A 149 -6.78 -13.97 17.73
C MET A 149 -5.44 -14.73 17.77
N SER A 150 -4.33 -14.02 17.57
CA SER A 150 -3.02 -14.47 18.07
C SER A 150 -2.68 -13.62 19.30
N GLN A 151 -2.87 -14.21 20.47
CA GLN A 151 -2.11 -13.86 21.67
C GLN A 151 -0.69 -14.38 21.44
N ASP A 152 0.34 -13.57 21.66
CA ASP A 152 1.53 -13.97 22.43
C ASP A 152 2.54 -12.82 22.57
N PHE A 153 2.77 -12.48 23.84
CA PHE A 153 3.95 -11.89 24.48
C PHE A 153 4.51 -10.53 24.02
N GLU A 154 4.09 -9.48 24.72
CA GLU A 154 4.94 -8.33 25.07
C GLU A 154 5.32 -8.46 26.55
N ASP A 155 6.60 -8.68 26.83
CA ASP A 155 7.25 -8.42 28.12
C ASP A 155 8.52 -7.63 27.82
N LEU A 156 8.58 -6.36 28.26
CA LEU A 156 9.66 -5.80 29.06
C LEU A 156 9.63 -4.26 29.06
N SER A 157 9.44 -3.72 30.27
CA SER A 157 9.92 -2.42 30.76
C SER A 157 9.20 -1.10 30.39
N GLN A 158 8.25 -0.75 31.29
CA GLN A 158 8.12 0.52 32.02
C GLN A 158 8.88 1.77 31.51
N ALA A 159 8.12 2.79 31.12
CA ALA A 159 8.29 4.18 31.59
C ALA A 159 6.96 4.96 31.39
N PRO A 160 6.40 5.64 32.42
CA PRO A 160 5.14 6.35 32.31
C PRO A 160 5.31 7.86 32.01
N SER A 161 4.16 8.50 31.80
CA SER A 161 3.82 9.92 32.02
C SER A 161 4.34 10.97 31.02
N ASP A 162 3.44 11.42 30.12
CA ASP A 162 2.74 12.72 30.22
C ASP A 162 2.41 13.33 28.84
N THR A 163 1.13 13.60 28.61
CA THR A 163 0.67 14.63 27.67
C THR A 163 0.08 15.77 28.49
N PRO A 164 0.21 17.03 28.03
CA PRO A 164 -1.00 17.71 27.62
C PRO A 164 -0.86 18.60 26.37
N SER A 165 -2.02 18.76 25.74
CA SER A 165 -2.38 19.60 24.61
C SER A 165 -1.96 21.08 24.76
N VAL A 166 -1.49 21.69 23.67
CA VAL A 166 -1.44 23.16 23.49
C VAL A 166 -2.35 23.53 22.33
N ASN A 167 -3.42 24.23 22.69
CA ASN A 167 -4.42 24.84 21.82
C ASN A 167 -3.85 26.15 21.24
N GLY A 168 -3.95 26.36 19.93
CA GLY A 168 -3.55 27.61 19.26
C GLY A 168 -4.59 28.01 18.22
N GLN A 169 -5.60 28.77 18.65
CA GLN A 169 -6.49 29.53 17.78
C GLN A 169 -5.82 30.87 17.43
N ILE A 170 -5.67 31.15 16.14
CA ILE A 170 -5.54 32.51 15.60
C ILE A 170 -6.63 32.65 14.53
N LEU A 171 -7.52 33.60 14.77
CA LEU A 171 -8.67 33.95 13.94
C LEU A 171 -8.70 35.49 13.95
N THR A 172 -8.26 36.13 12.87
CA THR A 172 -8.58 37.53 12.49
C THR A 172 -8.03 37.77 11.09
N ASP A 173 -8.91 37.91 10.10
CA ASP A 173 -9.05 39.18 9.38
C ASP A 173 -10.28 39.11 8.45
N GLU A 174 -11.29 39.90 8.83
CA GLU A 174 -12.21 40.60 7.95
C GLU A 174 -11.37 41.51 7.01
N GLU A 175 -11.71 41.93 5.80
CA GLU A 175 -12.93 42.56 5.30
C GLU A 175 -12.63 42.93 3.81
N VAL A 176 -13.67 43.05 2.98
CA VAL A 176 -13.81 44.07 1.90
C VAL A 176 -13.21 43.85 0.48
N VAL A 177 -14.15 43.50 -0.43
CA VAL A 177 -14.49 44.17 -1.73
C VAL A 177 -13.45 44.22 -2.87
N HIS A 178 -13.78 43.57 -4.00
CA HIS A 178 -14.18 44.27 -5.25
C HIS A 178 -14.68 43.30 -6.34
N GLU A 179 -15.90 43.58 -6.84
CA GLU A 179 -16.42 43.14 -8.15
C GLU A 179 -15.68 43.83 -9.29
N ASP A 180 -15.44 43.07 -10.36
CA ASP A 180 -15.54 43.44 -11.78
C ASP A 180 -16.12 42.22 -12.54
#